data_AF-A0A227JC04-F1
#
_entry.id   AF-A0A227JC04-F1
#
_cell.length_a   1.000
_cell.length_b   1.000
_cell.length_c   1.000
_cell.angle_alpha   90.00
_cell.angle_beta   90.00
_cell.angle_gamma   90.00
#
_symmetry.space_group_name_H-M   'P 1'
#
loop_
_entity.id
_entity.type
_entity.pdbx_description
1 polymer ?
#
loop_
_entity_poly.entity_id
_entity_poly.type
_entity_poly.pdbx_seq_one_letter_code
_entity_poly.pdbx_strand_id
1 'polypeptide(L)'
;MNDVIRDFFKMESAGGILLVIAAAIAMTIANSPLGETYQSLLHTYVFGMSVSHWINDGLMAVFFLLIGLEVKRELLEGALKSKETAIFPAIAAVGGMLAPAL
;
A
#
# COMPACT_ATOMS: atom_id res chain seq x y z
N MET A 1 -11.92 -7.59 -26.28
CA MET A 1 -11.73 -7.95 -24.86
C MET A 1 -10.41 -7.41 -24.32
N ASN A 2 -9.31 -7.49 -25.09
CA ASN A 2 -8.03 -6.87 -24.70
C ASN A 2 -8.09 -5.33 -24.58
N ASP A 3 -8.88 -4.66 -25.42
CA ASP A 3 -9.01 -3.20 -25.39
C ASP A 3 -9.65 -2.70 -24.09
N VAL A 4 -10.68 -3.40 -23.60
CA VAL A 4 -11.37 -3.07 -22.33
C VAL A 4 -10.44 -3.19 -21.14
N ILE A 5 -9.62 -4.24 -21.07
CA ILE A 5 -8.64 -4.42 -19.99
C ILE A 5 -7.58 -3.32 -20.06
N ARG A 6 -7.09 -3.01 -21.26
CA ARG A 6 -6.05 -1.98 -21.47
C ARG A 6 -6.57 -0.58 -21.13
N ASP A 7 -7.81 -0.29 -21.45
CA ASP A 7 -8.44 1.00 -21.13
C ASP A 7 -8.78 1.10 -19.65
N PHE A 8 -9.15 -0.01 -19.00
CA PHE A 8 -9.29 -0.06 -17.55
C PHE A 8 -7.97 0.28 -16.84
N PHE A 9 -6.85 -0.33 -17.23
CA PHE A 9 -5.54 -0.02 -16.62
C PHE A 9 -5.03 1.41 -16.85
N LYS A 10 -5.59 2.15 -17.81
CA LYS A 10 -5.26 3.57 -18.03
C LYS A 10 -6.03 4.51 -17.12
N MET A 11 -7.08 4.04 -16.44
CA MET A 11 -7.85 4.88 -15.53
C MET A 11 -7.08 5.11 -14.24
N GLU A 12 -7.03 6.37 -13.79
CA GLU A 12 -6.38 6.76 -12.52
C GLU A 12 -7.00 6.02 -11.31
N SER A 13 -8.31 5.73 -11.36
CA SER A 13 -9.04 5.01 -10.32
C SER A 13 -8.89 3.48 -10.36
N ALA A 14 -8.28 2.91 -11.40
CA ALA A 14 -8.19 1.46 -11.57
C ALA A 14 -7.44 0.77 -10.42
N GLY A 15 -6.37 1.41 -9.93
CA GLY A 15 -5.62 0.93 -8.77
C GLY A 15 -6.48 0.85 -7.51
N GLY A 16 -7.30 1.87 -7.26
CA GLY A 16 -8.22 1.90 -6.12
C GLY A 16 -9.31 0.83 -6.22
N ILE A 17 -9.90 0.65 -7.41
CA ILE A 17 -10.92 -0.39 -7.64
C ILE A 17 -10.33 -1.78 -7.40
N LEU A 18 -9.13 -2.05 -7.94
CA LEU A 18 -8.46 -3.33 -7.76
C LEU A 18 -8.12 -3.62 -6.30
N LEU A 19 -7.69 -2.60 -5.55
CA LEU A 19 -7.41 -2.70 -4.11
C LEU A 19 -8.68 -3.10 -3.33
N VAL A 20 -9.81 -2.45 -3.61
CA VAL A 20 -11.09 -2.76 -2.95
C VAL A 20 -11.54 -4.18 -3.28
N ILE A 21 -11.40 -4.61 -4.53
CA ILE A 21 -11.74 -5.99 -4.94
C ILE A 21 -10.84 -7.00 -4.21
N ALA A 22 -9.53 -6.74 -4.13
CA ALA A 22 -8.59 -7.60 -3.41
C ALA A 22 -8.95 -7.72 -1.92
N ALA A 23 -9.30 -6.61 -1.27
CA ALA A 23 -9.74 -6.59 0.12
C ALA A 23 -11.06 -7.37 0.31
N ALA A 24 -12.04 -7.18 -0.60
CA ALA A 24 -13.30 -7.93 -0.56
C ALA A 24 -13.06 -9.44 -0.69
N ILE A 25 -12.22 -9.86 -1.65
CA ILE A 25 -11.84 -11.27 -1.83
C ILE A 25 -11.16 -11.81 -0.56
N ALA A 26 -10.21 -11.06 0.02
CA ALA A 26 -9.53 -11.46 1.24
C ALA A 26 -10.51 -11.66 2.41
N MET A 27 -11.47 -10.73 2.59
CA MET A 27 -12.53 -10.87 3.59
C MET A 27 -13.42 -12.08 3.31
N THR A 28 -13.82 -12.32 2.06
CA THR A 28 -14.64 -13.48 1.70
C THR A 28 -13.91 -14.79 2.01
N ILE A 29 -12.63 -14.91 1.65
CA ILE A 29 -11.82 -16.10 1.93
C ILE A 29 -11.68 -16.29 3.45
N ALA A 30 -11.33 -15.24 4.18
CA ALA A 30 -11.12 -15.30 5.63
C ALA A 30 -12.37 -15.71 6.43
N ASN A 31 -13.57 -15.38 5.93
CA ASN A 31 -14.85 -15.73 6.56
C ASN A 31 -15.48 -17.01 5.99
N SER A 32 -14.78 -17.72 5.09
CA SER A 32 -15.25 -18.97 4.48
C SER A 32 -14.63 -20.20 5.16
N PRO A 33 -15.10 -21.43 4.85
CA PRO A 33 -14.47 -22.66 5.33
C PRO A 33 -12.99 -22.81 4.95
N LEU A 34 -12.51 -22.05 3.94
CA LEU A 34 -11.10 -22.03 3.54
C LEU A 34 -10.24 -21.11 4.44
N GLY A 35 -10.84 -20.35 5.36
CA GLY A 35 -10.15 -19.37 6.20
C GLY A 35 -9.04 -19.98 7.05
N GLU A 36 -9.27 -21.13 7.67
CA GLU A 36 -8.25 -21.81 8.48
C GLU A 36 -7.05 -22.26 7.65
N THR A 37 -7.30 -22.78 6.44
CA THR A 37 -6.23 -23.18 5.51
C THR A 37 -5.45 -21.96 5.04
N TYR A 38 -6.15 -20.88 4.68
CA TYR A 38 -5.54 -19.61 4.28
C TYR A 38 -4.63 -19.04 5.39
N GLN A 39 -5.11 -19.00 6.63
CA GLN A 39 -4.32 -18.52 7.77
C GLN A 39 -3.13 -19.43 8.08
N SER A 40 -3.31 -20.75 8.03
CA SER A 40 -2.22 -21.71 8.26
C SER A 40 -1.11 -21.56 7.22
N LEU A 41 -1.45 -21.35 5.95
CA LEU A 41 -0.47 -21.08 4.89
C LEU A 41 0.30 -19.79 5.16
N LEU A 42 -0.40 -18.71 5.53
CA LEU A 42 0.24 -17.43 5.85
C LEU A 42 1.17 -17.51 7.07
N HIS A 43 0.85 -18.33 8.06
CA HIS A 43 1.66 -18.52 9.27
C HIS A 43 2.70 -19.65 9.14
N THR A 44 2.77 -20.32 7.99
CA THR A 44 3.79 -21.34 7.74
C THR A 44 5.18 -20.70 7.75
N TYR A 45 6.11 -21.31 8.47
CA TYR A 45 7.47 -20.79 8.58
C TYR A 45 8.35 -21.27 7.43
N VAL A 46 9.03 -20.32 6.80
CA VAL A 46 10.00 -20.53 5.71
C VAL A 46 11.23 -19.69 6.03
N PHE A 47 12.41 -20.33 6.12
CA PHE A 47 13.68 -19.67 6.46
C PHE A 47 13.62 -18.81 7.74
N GLY A 48 12.90 -19.27 8.77
CA GLY A 48 12.84 -18.60 10.09
C GLY A 48 11.81 -17.48 10.23
N MET A 49 11.05 -17.17 9.17
CA MET A 49 9.95 -16.19 9.20
C MET A 49 8.68 -16.81 8.61
N SER A 50 7.50 -16.30 8.97
CA SER A 50 6.26 -16.74 8.34
C SER A 50 6.20 -16.31 6.87
N VAL A 51 5.42 -17.01 6.07
CA VAL A 51 5.10 -16.61 4.69
C VAL A 51 4.51 -15.19 4.67
N SER A 52 3.64 -14.85 5.64
CA SER A 52 3.08 -13.50 5.75
C SER A 52 4.15 -12.43 5.99
N HIS A 53 5.18 -12.70 6.79
CA HIS A 53 6.30 -11.77 7.00
C HIS A 53 7.09 -11.57 5.71
N TRP A 54 7.42 -12.64 4.98
CA TRP A 54 8.10 -12.55 3.70
C TRP A 54 7.33 -11.71 2.67
N ILE A 55 6.01 -11.93 2.57
CA ILE A 55 5.15 -11.18 1.66
C ILE A 55 5.13 -9.71 2.07
N ASN A 56 4.92 -9.41 3.36
CA ASN A 56 4.85 -8.05 3.86
C ASN A 56 6.16 -7.31 3.63
N ASP A 57 7.29 -7.86 4.05
CA ASP A 57 8.58 -7.18 3.92
C ASP A 57 8.97 -6.99 2.44
N GLY A 58 8.72 -8.00 1.61
CA GLY A 58 9.00 -7.92 0.17
C GLY A 58 8.15 -6.87 -0.54
N LEU A 59 6.83 -6.92 -0.36
CA LEU A 59 5.92 -5.97 -1.01
C LEU A 59 6.07 -4.55 -0.46
N MET A 60 6.27 -4.41 0.86
CA MET A 60 6.47 -3.12 1.49
C MET A 60 7.81 -2.51 1.08
N ALA A 61 8.88 -3.29 0.89
CA ALA A 61 10.14 -2.78 0.36
C ALA A 61 9.96 -2.15 -1.03
N VAL A 62 9.20 -2.80 -1.93
CA VAL A 62 8.89 -2.25 -3.26
C VAL A 62 8.02 -1.01 -3.15
N PHE A 63 6.99 -1.03 -2.30
CA PHE A 63 6.10 0.11 -2.08
C PHE A 63 6.86 1.34 -1.54
N PHE A 64 7.68 1.14 -0.50
CA PHE A 64 8.48 2.22 0.09
C PHE A 64 9.60 2.69 -0.83
N LEU A 65 10.14 1.84 -1.70
CA LEU A 65 11.05 2.30 -2.75
C LEU A 65 10.36 3.31 -3.67
N LEU A 66 9.16 2.99 -4.16
CA LEU A 66 8.39 3.88 -5.02
C LEU A 66 8.02 5.19 -4.31
N ILE A 67 7.53 5.11 -3.07
CA ILE A 67 7.27 6.30 -2.26
C ILE A 67 8.54 7.10 -2.02
N GLY A 68 9.66 6.45 -1.72
CA GLY A 68 10.93 7.14 -1.48
C GLY A 68 11.41 7.92 -2.72
N LEU A 69 11.22 7.36 -3.92
CA LEU A 69 11.51 8.05 -5.17
C LEU A 69 10.57 9.25 -5.39
N GLU A 70 9.28 9.10 -5.08
CA GLU A 70 8.30 10.18 -5.18
C GLU A 70 8.59 11.31 -4.18
N VAL A 71 8.89 10.99 -2.93
CA VAL A 71 9.28 11.98 -1.91
C VAL A 71 10.56 12.69 -2.33
N LYS A 72 11.54 11.96 -2.88
CA LYS A 72 12.75 12.59 -3.44
C LYS A 72 12.40 13.56 -4.57
N ARG A 73 11.47 13.22 -5.46
CA ARG A 73 10.99 14.12 -6.53
C ARG A 73 10.35 15.37 -5.94
N GLU A 74 9.46 15.23 -4.96
CA GLU A 74 8.80 16.35 -4.27
C GLU A 74 9.79 17.28 -3.55
N LEU A 75 10.87 16.73 -3.00
CA LEU A 75 11.94 17.49 -2.34
C LEU A 75 12.82 18.27 -3.34
N LEU A 76 12.97 17.80 -4.57
CA LEU A 76 13.83 18.45 -5.57
C LEU A 76 13.06 19.48 -6.41
N GLU A 77 11.84 19.13 -6.81
CA GLU A 77 11.08 19.88 -7.82
C GLU A 77 9.65 20.18 -7.42
N GLY A 78 9.13 19.57 -6.35
CA GLY A 78 7.72 19.67 -5.96
C GLY A 78 7.45 20.56 -4.75
N ALA A 79 6.39 20.23 -4.02
CA ALA A 79 5.85 21.05 -2.94
C ALA A 79 6.78 21.12 -1.71
N LEU A 80 7.69 20.15 -1.56
CA LEU A 80 8.63 20.08 -0.44
C LEU A 80 9.98 20.74 -0.73
N LYS A 81 10.16 21.33 -1.92
CA LYS A 81 11.42 21.92 -2.36
C LYS A 81 11.91 23.08 -1.50
N SER A 82 11.00 23.91 -0.99
CA SER A 82 11.34 25.10 -0.20
C SER A 82 10.79 24.99 1.22
N LYS A 83 11.46 25.61 2.19
CA LYS A 83 11.00 25.61 3.58
C LYS A 83 9.61 26.23 3.71
N GLU A 84 9.33 27.30 2.96
CA GLU A 84 8.06 28.02 2.99
C GLU A 84 6.89 27.12 2.52
N THR A 85 7.10 26.35 1.45
CA THR A 85 6.07 25.45 0.91
C THR A 85 5.97 24.13 1.67
N ALA A 86 7.06 23.66 2.29
CA ALA A 86 7.10 22.40 3.03
C ALA A 86 6.49 22.47 4.43
N ILE A 87 6.52 23.64 5.10
CA ILE A 87 6.03 23.80 6.47
C ILE A 87 4.54 23.44 6.58
N PHE A 88 3.70 23.87 5.63
CA PHE A 88 2.27 23.60 5.69
C PHE A 88 1.94 22.09 5.59
N PRO A 89 2.42 21.35 4.57
CA PRO A 89 2.26 19.89 4.52
C PRO A 89 2.87 19.17 5.73
N ALA A 90 4.02 19.63 6.23
CA ALA A 90 4.68 19.02 7.37
C ALA A 90 3.83 19.13 8.65
N ILE A 91 3.31 20.32 8.96
CA ILE A 91 2.43 20.52 10.12
C ILE A 91 1.13 19.73 9.94
N ALA A 92 0.54 19.75 8.74
CA ALA A 92 -0.67 18.98 8.46
C ALA A 92 -0.46 17.48 8.66
N ALA A 93 0.67 16.93 8.20
CA ALA A 93 1.02 15.53 8.39
C ALA A 93 1.28 15.18 9.86
N VAL A 94 2.03 16.02 10.59
CA VAL A 94 2.26 15.82 12.03
C VAL A 94 0.96 15.87 12.81
N GLY A 95 0.08 16.84 12.54
CA GLY A 95 -1.24 16.92 13.16
C GLY A 95 -2.12 15.72 12.81
N GLY A 96 -2.11 15.31 11.53
CA GLY A 96 -2.84 14.13 11.05
C GLY A 96 -2.34 12.80 11.63
N MET A 97 -1.08 12.73 12.08
CA MET A 97 -0.53 11.55 12.75
C MET A 97 -0.75 11.59 14.27
N LEU A 98 -0.54 12.75 14.91
CA LEU A 98 -0.64 12.88 16.37
C LEU A 98 -2.09 12.85 16.86
N ALA A 99 -3.03 13.46 16.14
CA ALA A 99 -4.42 13.52 16.59
C ALA A 99 -5.12 12.15 16.66
N PRO A 100 -4.92 11.21 15.72
CA PRO A 100 -5.45 9.85 15.84
C PRO A 100 -4.68 8.95 16.82
N ALA A 101 -3.45 9.33 17.20
CA ALA A 101 -2.59 8.52 18.06
C ALA A 101 -2.81 8.77 19.56
N LEU A 102 -3.31 9.96 19.92
CA LEU A 102 -3.68 10.35 21.29
C LEU A 102 -5.12 9.99 21.61
#